data_AF-A0A6P0JVX5-F1
#
_entry.id   AF-A0A6P0JVX5-F1
#
_cell.length_a   1.000
_cell.length_b   1.000
_cell.length_c   1.000
_cell.angle_alpha   90.00
_cell.angle_beta   90.00
_cell.angle_gamma   90.00
#
_symmetry.space_group_name_H-M   'P 1'
#
loop_
_entity.id
_entity.type
_entity.pdbx_description
1 polymer ?
#
loop_
_entity_poly.entity_id
_entity_poly.type
_entity_poly.pdbx_seq_one_letter_code
_entity_poly.pdbx_strand_id
1 'polypeptide(L)'
;QYRLIGKADLIEAAQGEFYPVEYKRGKPGEWGNDALQVCAQALCLEEMTGKPVKRGFLYYAHSHQRETVDISAGLREEAIEILTALGELFQTGERPKPVYTSRCRGCSLYKQCLPQASKKLKTYREES
;
A
#
# COMPACT_ATOMS: atom_id res chain seq x y z
N GLN A 1 10.78 -8.97 11.95
CA GLN A 1 11.54 -7.77 11.54
C GLN A 1 10.62 -6.63 11.19
N TYR A 2 9.69 -6.79 10.25
CA TYR A 2 8.85 -5.68 9.75
C TYR A 2 7.47 -5.57 10.42
N ARG A 3 7.12 -6.53 11.31
CA ARG A 3 5.80 -6.62 11.98
C ARG A 3 4.62 -6.61 10.99
N LEU A 4 4.87 -7.14 9.80
CA LEU A 4 3.85 -7.32 8.78
C LEU A 4 3.06 -8.61 9.01
N ILE A 5 1.75 -8.52 8.87
CA ILE A 5 0.87 -9.68 8.74
C ILE A 5 0.18 -9.52 7.38
N GLY A 6 0.52 -10.41 6.46
CA GLY A 6 -0.01 -10.42 5.10
C GLY A 6 -0.82 -11.67 4.82
N LYS A 7 -1.83 -11.54 3.95
CA LYS A 7 -2.45 -12.65 3.26
C LYS A 7 -2.20 -12.44 1.77
N ALA A 8 -1.47 -13.36 1.15
CA ALA A 8 -1.33 -13.40 -0.30
C ALA A 8 -2.48 -14.22 -0.90
N ASP A 9 -2.94 -13.83 -2.08
CA ASP A 9 -3.93 -14.60 -2.84
C ASP A 9 -3.34 -15.94 -3.31
N LEU A 10 -2.12 -15.89 -3.85
CA LEU A 10 -1.39 -17.04 -4.33
C LEU A 10 0.11 -16.84 -4.09
N ILE A 11 0.77 -17.91 -3.63
CA ILE A 11 2.22 -18.01 -3.60
C ILE A 11 2.63 -19.11 -4.57
N GLU A 12 3.42 -18.76 -5.57
CA GLU A 12 4.07 -19.73 -6.43
C GLU A 12 5.44 -20.09 -5.85
N ALA A 13 5.82 -21.36 -5.95
CA ALA A 13 7.14 -21.84 -5.55
C ALA A 13 7.75 -22.64 -6.70
N ALA A 14 8.90 -22.18 -7.23
CA ALA A 14 9.59 -22.87 -8.30
C ALA A 14 11.11 -22.79 -8.07
N GLN A 15 11.81 -23.91 -8.30
CA GLN A 15 13.27 -23.99 -8.19
C GLN A 15 13.82 -23.47 -6.84
N GLY A 16 13.03 -23.58 -5.76
CA GLY A 16 13.41 -23.15 -4.42
C GLY A 16 13.21 -21.65 -4.13
N GLU A 17 12.75 -20.86 -5.10
CA GLU A 17 12.31 -19.47 -4.96
C GLU A 17 10.80 -19.38 -4.72
N PHE A 18 10.36 -18.31 -4.07
CA PHE A 18 8.96 -17.99 -3.82
C PHE A 18 8.55 -16.70 -4.53
N TYR A 19 7.35 -16.68 -5.09
CA TYR A 19 6.80 -15.53 -5.79
C TYR A 19 5.38 -15.22 -5.30
N PRO A 20 5.13 -14.04 -4.71
CA PRO A 20 3.77 -13.59 -4.46
C PRO A 20 3.08 -13.24 -5.77
N VAL A 21 1.83 -13.68 -5.92
CA VAL A 21 0.95 -13.32 -7.04
C VAL A 21 -0.31 -12.68 -6.48
N GLU A 22 -0.50 -11.41 -6.80
CA GLU A 22 -1.62 -10.59 -6.33
C GLU A 22 -2.68 -10.45 -7.43
N TYR A 23 -3.94 -10.78 -7.12
CA TYR A 23 -5.03 -10.76 -8.10
C TYR A 23 -5.80 -9.44 -8.02
N LYS A 24 -5.84 -8.71 -9.14
CA LYS A 24 -6.59 -7.47 -9.28
C LYS A 24 -7.78 -7.70 -10.21
N ARG A 25 -8.98 -7.36 -9.73
CA ARG A 25 -10.22 -7.44 -10.53
C ARG A 25 -10.39 -6.26 -11.50
N GLY A 26 -9.80 -5.11 -11.15
CA GLY A 26 -9.88 -3.88 -11.93
C GLY A 26 -8.80 -3.76 -13.01
N LYS A 27 -8.82 -2.65 -13.75
CA LYS A 27 -7.71 -2.23 -14.61
C LYS A 27 -6.50 -1.82 -13.74
N PRO A 28 -5.27 -1.88 -14.28
CA PRO A 28 -4.10 -1.29 -13.63
C PRO A 28 -4.42 0.12 -13.12
N GLY A 29 -4.21 0.35 -11.83
CA GLY A 29 -4.33 1.69 -11.29
C GLY A 29 -3.18 2.56 -11.77
N GLU A 30 -3.40 3.87 -11.94
CA GLU A 30 -2.33 4.83 -12.23
C GLU A 30 -1.32 4.99 -11.08
N TRP A 31 -1.59 4.38 -9.92
CA TRP A 31 -0.85 4.57 -8.70
C TRP A 31 -0.06 3.30 -8.39
N GLY A 32 1.26 3.40 -8.25
CA GLY A 32 2.20 2.28 -7.99
C GLY A 32 1.99 1.51 -6.68
N ASN A 33 0.86 1.69 -6.00
CA ASN A 33 0.50 1.01 -4.75
C ASN A 33 0.47 -0.52 -4.92
N ASP A 34 0.12 -1.00 -6.11
CA ASP A 34 0.05 -2.44 -6.39
C ASP A 34 1.43 -3.10 -6.32
N ALA A 35 2.47 -2.44 -6.84
CA ALA A 35 3.86 -2.90 -6.73
C ALA A 35 4.35 -2.89 -5.27
N LEU A 36 4.02 -1.84 -4.50
CA LEU A 36 4.33 -1.76 -3.08
C LEU A 36 3.65 -2.87 -2.27
N GLN A 37 2.41 -3.22 -2.60
CA GLN A 37 1.69 -4.33 -1.96
C GLN A 37 2.40 -5.67 -2.21
N VAL A 38 2.80 -5.94 -3.45
CA VAL A 38 3.56 -7.14 -3.80
C VAL A 38 4.92 -7.16 -3.10
N CYS A 39 5.58 -6.00 -2.99
CA CYS A 39 6.83 -5.87 -2.23
C CYS A 39 6.63 -6.17 -0.73
N ALA A 40 5.56 -5.67 -0.11
CA ALA A 40 5.26 -5.97 1.29
C ALA A 40 4.99 -7.47 1.52
N GLN A 41 4.29 -8.13 0.58
CA GLN A 41 4.11 -9.59 0.61
C GLN A 41 5.45 -10.33 0.47
N ALA A 42 6.34 -9.87 -0.44
CA ALA A 42 7.68 -10.41 -0.58
C ALA A 42 8.46 -10.31 0.74
N LEU A 43 8.51 -9.13 1.37
CA LEU A 43 9.18 -8.95 2.68
C LEU A 43 8.60 -9.88 3.76
N CYS A 44 7.28 -10.09 3.77
CA CYS A 44 6.63 -11.02 4.69
C CYS A 44 7.09 -12.48 4.44
N LEU A 45 7.15 -12.91 3.18
CA LEU A 45 7.64 -14.26 2.82
C LEU A 45 9.11 -14.45 3.16
N GLU A 46 9.95 -13.44 2.93
CA GLU A 46 11.36 -13.48 3.30
C GLU A 46 11.52 -13.68 4.82
N GLU A 47 10.75 -12.95 5.63
CA GLU A 47 10.77 -13.10 7.09
C GLU A 47 10.30 -14.49 7.54
N MET A 48 9.29 -15.05 6.87
CA MET A 48 8.75 -16.39 7.19
C MET A 48 9.67 -17.54 6.76
N THR A 49 10.39 -17.38 5.64
CA THR A 49 11.11 -18.49 4.99
C THR A 49 12.63 -18.37 5.08
N GLY A 50 13.16 -17.20 5.44
CA GLY A 50 14.59 -16.90 5.43
C GLY A 50 15.21 -16.85 4.03
N LYS A 51 14.40 -16.90 2.96
CA LYS A 51 14.87 -16.89 1.57
C LYS A 51 14.54 -15.57 0.88
N PRO A 52 15.42 -15.05 0.02
CA PRO A 52 15.15 -13.82 -0.70
C PRO A 52 14.06 -14.01 -1.77
N VAL A 53 13.21 -12.99 -1.91
CA VAL A 53 12.17 -12.87 -2.93
C VAL A 53 12.53 -11.70 -3.85
N LYS A 54 12.93 -12.02 -5.08
CA LYS A 54 13.46 -11.03 -6.04
C LYS A 54 12.40 -10.43 -6.94
N ARG A 55 11.28 -11.13 -7.12
CA ARG A 55 10.18 -10.71 -7.99
C ARG A 55 8.85 -11.20 -7.43
N GLY A 56 7.79 -10.50 -7.78
CA GLY A 56 6.41 -10.95 -7.62
C GLY A 56 5.61 -10.63 -8.87
N PHE A 57 4.30 -10.84 -8.81
CA PHE A 57 3.44 -10.66 -9.98
C PHE A 57 2.11 -10.01 -9.61
N LEU A 58 1.65 -9.16 -10.53
CA LEU A 58 0.27 -8.67 -10.55
C LEU A 58 -0.48 -9.41 -11.64
N TYR A 59 -1.64 -9.97 -11.31
CA TYR A 59 -2.53 -10.61 -12.28
C TYR A 59 -3.86 -9.86 -12.38
N TYR A 60 -4.09 -9.23 -13.53
CA TYR A 60 -5.32 -8.50 -13.81
C TYR A 60 -6.35 -9.43 -14.45
N ALA A 61 -7.34 -9.87 -13.65
CA ALA A 61 -8.30 -10.88 -14.07
C ALA A 61 -9.18 -10.44 -15.26
N HIS A 62 -9.47 -9.14 -15.39
CA HIS A 62 -10.30 -8.63 -16.48
C HIS A 62 -9.59 -8.65 -17.85
N SER A 63 -8.29 -8.35 -17.87
CA SER A 63 -7.47 -8.37 -19.09
C SER A 63 -6.66 -9.65 -19.26
N HIS A 64 -6.72 -10.58 -18.29
CA HIS A 64 -5.86 -11.75 -18.20
C HIS A 64 -4.36 -11.43 -18.30
N GLN A 65 -3.97 -10.23 -17.90
CA GLN A 65 -2.60 -9.74 -18.02
C GLN A 65 -1.82 -10.04 -16.76
N ARG A 66 -0.62 -10.60 -16.92
CA ARG A 66 0.35 -10.82 -15.85
C ARG A 66 1.49 -9.83 -16.00
N GLU A 67 1.73 -9.03 -14.98
CA GLU A 67 2.84 -8.08 -14.92
C GLU A 67 3.85 -8.52 -13.86
N THR A 68 5.12 -8.47 -14.22
CA THR A 68 6.22 -8.74 -13.28
C THR A 68 6.49 -7.50 -12.45
N VAL A 69 6.63 -7.68 -11.14
CA VAL A 69 7.11 -6.66 -10.22
C VAL A 69 8.51 -7.06 -9.75
N ASP A 70 9.53 -6.31 -10.17
CA ASP A 70 10.88 -6.51 -9.67
C ASP A 70 11.00 -5.91 -8.26
N ILE A 71 11.37 -6.74 -7.28
CA ILE A 71 11.53 -6.32 -5.88
C ILE A 71 12.92 -5.70 -5.71
N SER A 72 13.08 -4.52 -6.32
CA SER A 72 14.31 -3.75 -6.33
C SER A 72 14.65 -3.18 -4.96
N ALA A 73 15.90 -2.76 -4.77
CA ALA A 73 16.32 -2.08 -3.54
C ALA A 73 15.50 -0.82 -3.25
N GLY A 74 15.21 -0.01 -4.29
CA GLY A 74 14.41 1.20 -4.13
C GLY A 74 12.96 0.92 -3.74
N LEU A 75 12.33 -0.10 -4.35
CA LEU A 75 10.96 -0.49 -3.98
C LEU A 75 10.88 -1.03 -2.55
N ARG A 76 11.93 -1.75 -2.11
CA ARG A 76 12.06 -2.21 -0.72
C ARG A 76 12.20 -1.05 0.25
N GLU A 77 13.06 -0.09 -0.07
CA GLU A 77 13.29 1.10 0.76
C GLU A 77 11.98 1.89 0.92
N GLU A 78 11.29 2.17 -0.18
CA GLU A 78 9.98 2.85 -0.16
C GLU A 78 8.94 2.08 0.69
N ALA A 79 8.86 0.76 0.54
CA ALA A 79 7.97 -0.06 1.35
C ALA A 79 8.32 0.02 2.85
N ILE A 80 9.60 -0.05 3.20
CA ILE A 80 10.08 0.01 4.58
C ILE A 80 9.83 1.39 5.20
N GLU A 81 10.04 2.47 4.45
CA GLU A 81 9.71 3.84 4.88
C GLU A 81 8.23 3.98 5.21
N ILE A 82 7.36 3.49 4.32
CA ILE A 82 5.90 3.51 4.54
C ILE A 82 5.53 2.69 5.79
N LEU A 83 6.11 1.51 5.97
CA LEU A 83 5.84 0.67 7.15
C LEU A 83 6.30 1.34 8.44
N THR A 84 7.44 2.04 8.39
CA THR A 84 7.97 2.79 9.53
C THR A 84 7.03 3.94 9.89
N ALA A 85 6.63 4.75 8.91
CA ALA A 85 5.68 5.85 9.12
C ALA A 85 4.32 5.36 9.64
N LEU A 86 3.81 4.24 9.12
CA LEU A 86 2.59 3.61 9.65
C LEU A 86 2.75 3.15 11.09
N GLY A 87 3.90 2.57 11.44
CA GLY A 87 4.24 2.18 12.80
C GLY A 87 4.19 3.36 13.78
N GLU A 88 4.77 4.50 13.40
CA GLU A 88 4.73 5.73 14.18
C GLU A 88 3.31 6.25 14.36
N LEU A 89 2.50 6.27 13.30
CA LEU A 89 1.10 6.69 13.35
C LEU A 89 0.26 5.81 14.31
N PHE A 90 0.49 4.50 14.31
CA PHE A 90 -0.21 3.60 15.24
C PHE A 90 0.25 3.76 16.69
N GLN A 91 1.52 4.11 16.92
CA GLN A 91 2.06 4.32 18.26
C GLN A 91 1.60 5.65 18.87
N THR A 92 1.59 6.73 18.10
CA THR A 92 1.20 8.06 18.58
C THR A 92 -0.31 8.26 18.60
N GLY A 93 -1.04 7.57 17.71
CA GLY A 93 -2.46 7.81 17.47
C GLY A 93 -2.74 9.15 16.78
N GLU A 94 -1.71 9.91 16.41
CA GLU A 94 -1.85 11.19 15.72
C GLU A 94 -2.27 10.95 14.28
N ARG A 95 -3.44 11.47 13.91
CA ARG A 95 -3.94 11.34 12.54
C ARG A 95 -3.25 12.35 11.64
N PRO A 96 -2.85 11.96 10.41
CA PRO A 96 -2.32 12.91 9.44
C PRO A 96 -3.32 14.03 9.18
N LYS A 97 -2.81 15.24 8.94
CA LYS A 97 -3.68 16.39 8.61
C LYS A 97 -4.46 16.08 7.33
N PRO A 98 -5.77 16.37 7.30
CA PRO A 98 -6.58 16.06 6.15
C PRO A 98 -6.17 16.95 4.96
N VAL A 99 -5.87 16.33 3.82
CA VAL A 99 -5.57 17.01 2.55
C VAL A 99 -6.62 16.61 1.53
N TYR A 100 -7.31 17.60 0.96
CA TYR A 100 -8.28 17.34 -0.10
C TYR A 100 -7.57 17.04 -1.42
N THR A 101 -7.81 15.85 -1.97
CA THR A 101 -7.25 15.39 -3.25
C THR A 101 -8.33 14.70 -4.08
N SER A 102 -8.01 14.28 -5.30
CA SER A 102 -8.91 13.48 -6.14
C SER A 102 -9.36 12.17 -5.47
N ARG A 103 -8.50 11.58 -4.61
CA ARG A 103 -8.78 10.37 -3.81
C ARG A 103 -9.91 10.56 -2.79
N CYS A 104 -10.26 11.80 -2.44
CA CYS A 104 -11.39 12.07 -1.54
C CYS A 104 -12.75 11.72 -2.18
N ARG A 105 -12.86 11.73 -3.51
CA ARG A 105 -14.08 11.34 -4.23
C ARG A 105 -14.26 9.82 -4.11
N GLY A 106 -15.30 9.39 -3.39
CA GLY A 106 -15.56 7.97 -3.12
C GLY A 106 -14.81 7.39 -1.92
N CYS A 107 -14.07 8.21 -1.17
CA CYS A 107 -13.41 7.76 0.06
C CYS A 107 -14.45 7.44 1.16
N SER A 108 -14.40 6.21 1.69
CA SER A 108 -15.27 5.76 2.78
C SER A 108 -15.13 6.60 4.06
N LEU A 109 -13.94 7.18 4.29
CA LEU A 109 -13.63 8.02 5.45
C LEU A 109 -14.00 9.50 5.25
N TYR A 110 -14.51 9.91 4.08
CA TYR A 110 -14.72 11.34 3.78
C TYR A 110 -15.58 12.06 4.83
N LYS A 111 -16.68 11.43 5.27
CA LYS A 111 -17.60 12.02 6.25
C LYS A 111 -17.00 12.16 7.65
N GLN A 112 -15.98 11.37 7.99
CA GLN A 112 -15.26 11.45 9.27
C GLN A 112 -14.06 12.39 9.18
N CYS A 113 -13.38 12.39 8.03
CA CYS A 113 -12.20 13.20 7.76
C CYS A 113 -12.55 14.68 7.50
N LEU A 114 -13.66 14.94 6.81
CA LEU A 114 -14.17 16.27 6.41
C LEU A 114 -13.06 17.23 5.92
N PRO A 115 -12.26 16.84 4.90
CA PRO A 115 -11.05 17.56 4.53
C PRO A 115 -11.27 18.99 4.01
N GLN A 116 -12.50 19.34 3.62
CA GLN A 116 -12.85 20.69 3.21
C GLN A 116 -13.38 21.56 4.37
N ALA A 117 -13.85 20.97 5.47
CA ALA A 117 -14.35 21.70 6.63
C ALA A 117 -13.21 22.40 7.38
N SER A 118 -12.04 21.75 7.45
CA SER A 118 -10.82 22.32 8.01
C SER A 118 -10.37 23.60 7.28
N LYS A 119 -10.64 23.69 5.97
CA LYS A 119 -10.35 24.88 5.16
C LYS A 119 -11.32 26.03 5.47
N LYS A 120 -12.61 25.74 5.67
CA LYS A 120 -13.63 26.75 6.02
C LYS A 120 -13.42 27.35 7.41
N LEU A 121 -13.08 26.54 8.41
CA LEU A 121 -12.82 27.03 9.78
C LEU A 121 -11.66 28.02 9.87
N LYS A 122 -10.63 27.90 9.02
CA LYS A 122 -9.54 28.89 8.95
C LYS A 122 -9.95 30.24 8.35
N THR A 123 -11.06 30.29 7.61
CA THR A 123 -11.54 31.50 6.93
C THR A 123 -12.69 32.15 7.68
N TYR A 124 -13.33 31.45 8.62
CA TYR A 124 -14.31 32.03 9.52
C TYR A 124 -13.61 32.97 10.51
N ARG A 125 -13.81 34.28 10.33
CA ARG A 125 -13.67 35.29 11.38
C ARG A 125 -15.07 35.50 11.95
N GLU A 126 -15.26 35.33 13.25
CA GLU A 126 -16.47 35.82 13.91
C GLU A 126 -16.51 37.34 13.73
N GLU A 127 -17.51 37.85 13.01
CA GLU A 127 -17.88 39.26 13.10
C GLU A 127 -18.53 39.43 14.49
N SER A 128 -17.76 40.00 15.42
CA SER A 128 -18.25 40.54 16.69
C SER A 128 -18.93 41.88 16.49
#